data_AF-A0A842XH01-F1
#
_entry.id   AF-A0A842XH01-F1
#
_cell.length_a   1.000
_cell.length_b   1.000
_cell.length_c   1.000
_cell.angle_alpha   90.00
_cell.angle_beta   90.00
_cell.angle_gamma   90.00
#
_symmetry.space_group_name_H-M   'P 1'
#
loop_
_entity.id
_entity.type
_entity.pdbx_description
1 polymer ?
#
loop_
_entity_poly.entity_id
_entity_poly.type
_entity_poly.pdbx_seq_one_letter_code
_entity_poly.pdbx_strand_id
1 'polypeptide(L)'
;MRSVGIGNSKDWGEEQKVKIEREQETLNKKIEAFNRRIEELEDEKEQMKASYEREKDPELDPEFQRMVERAITRVANKQGELKKRREELIIKKNELENEERQLKVMMEHEKYPEWLELKRKRDKAVEEVERLEAEMKRLMESVIFDTRSR
;
A
#
# COMPACT_ATOMS: atom_id res chain seq x y z
N MET A 1 1.28 -8.40 23.06
CA MET A 1 0.60 -9.45 22.27
C MET A 1 -0.62 -8.85 21.63
N ARG A 2 -0.64 -8.66 20.30
CA ARG A 2 -1.85 -8.20 19.60
C ARG A 2 -2.77 -9.40 19.44
N SER A 3 -3.81 -9.45 20.27
CA SER A 3 -5.00 -10.26 20.01
C SER A 3 -5.50 -9.91 18.62
N VAL A 4 -5.32 -10.80 17.66
CA VAL A 4 -5.94 -10.68 16.33
C VAL A 4 -7.43 -10.75 16.58
N GLY A 5 -8.12 -9.65 16.30
CA GLY A 5 -9.55 -9.52 16.53
C GLY A 5 -10.29 -10.62 15.80
N ILE A 6 -11.15 -11.29 16.56
CA ILE A 6 -12.13 -12.27 16.12
C ILE A 6 -12.96 -11.62 15.01
N GLY A 7 -12.63 -11.93 13.76
CA GLY A 7 -13.49 -11.62 12.62
C GLY A 7 -14.63 -12.63 12.66
N ASN A 8 -15.77 -12.20 13.19
CA ASN A 8 -16.96 -13.04 13.29
C ASN A 8 -17.36 -13.39 11.84
N SER A 9 -17.12 -14.63 11.41
CA SER A 9 -17.16 -15.02 10.00
C SER A 9 -18.51 -14.78 9.29
N LYS A 10 -19.57 -14.35 9.99
CA LYS A 10 -20.79 -13.86 9.34
C LYS A 10 -20.54 -12.59 8.52
N ASP A 11 -19.53 -11.82 8.89
CA ASP A 11 -19.24 -10.52 8.32
C ASP A 11 -17.96 -10.54 7.46
N TRP A 12 -17.32 -11.69 7.23
CA TRP A 12 -16.02 -11.75 6.52
C TRP A 12 -16.05 -11.07 5.14
N GLY A 13 -17.14 -11.26 4.38
CA GLY A 13 -17.29 -10.61 3.07
C GLY A 13 -17.41 -9.08 3.20
N GLU A 14 -18.11 -8.60 4.24
CA GLU A 14 -18.20 -7.17 4.56
C GLU A 14 -16.86 -6.62 5.07
N GLU A 15 -16.14 -7.37 5.90
CA GLU A 15 -14.79 -7.03 6.36
C GLU A 15 -13.82 -6.89 5.18
N GLN A 16 -13.87 -7.79 4.19
CA GLN A 16 -13.04 -7.67 2.98
C GLN A 16 -13.42 -6.45 2.15
N LYS A 17 -14.72 -6.15 1.97
CA LYS A 17 -15.17 -4.93 1.29
C LYS A 17 -14.64 -3.67 1.98
N VAL A 18 -14.84 -3.56 3.29
CA VAL A 18 -14.35 -2.42 4.07
C VAL A 18 -12.83 -2.27 3.98
N LYS A 19 -12.10 -3.40 3.97
CA LYS A 19 -10.64 -3.37 3.80
C LYS A 19 -10.25 -2.83 2.43
N ILE A 20 -10.87 -3.32 1.35
CA ILE A 20 -10.62 -2.86 -0.02
C ILE A 20 -10.96 -1.38 -0.17
N GLU A 21 -12.12 -0.93 0.33
CA GLU A 21 -12.55 0.47 0.29
C GLU A 21 -11.53 1.40 0.96
N ARG A 22 -11.06 1.04 2.17
CA ARG A 22 -10.03 1.80 2.89
C ARG A 22 -8.71 1.86 2.12
N GLU A 23 -8.34 0.76 1.47
CA GLU A 23 -7.11 0.70 0.70
C GLU A 23 -7.21 1.55 -0.58
N GLN A 24 -8.35 1.51 -1.28
CA GLN A 24 -8.66 2.38 -2.41
C GLN A 24 -8.64 3.85 -2.01
N GLU A 25 -9.26 4.22 -0.88
CA GLU A 25 -9.24 5.59 -0.37
C GLU A 25 -7.80 6.07 -0.09
N THR A 26 -6.99 5.21 0.52
CA THR A 26 -5.58 5.49 0.80
C THR A 26 -4.77 5.67 -0.48
N LEU A 27 -5.00 4.83 -1.50
CA LEU A 27 -4.35 4.97 -2.80
C LEU A 27 -4.78 6.24 -3.51
N ASN A 28 -6.06 6.58 -3.50
CA ASN A 28 -6.59 7.82 -4.10
C ASN A 28 -5.92 9.04 -3.47
N LYS A 29 -5.86 9.13 -2.14
CA LYS A 29 -5.16 10.23 -1.44
C LYS A 29 -3.70 10.35 -1.85
N LYS A 30 -2.99 9.21 -2.00
CA LYS A 30 -1.59 9.21 -2.45
C LYS A 30 -1.46 9.69 -3.89
N ILE A 31 -2.31 9.20 -4.79
CA ILE A 31 -2.34 9.61 -6.20
C ILE A 31 -2.60 11.11 -6.31
N GLU A 32 -3.57 11.63 -5.57
CA GLU A 32 -3.87 13.07 -5.53
C GLU A 32 -2.69 13.89 -5.03
N ALA A 33 -2.01 13.45 -3.96
CA ALA A 33 -0.82 14.11 -3.46
C ALA A 33 0.31 14.13 -4.50
N PHE A 34 0.52 13.04 -5.24
CA PHE A 34 1.48 13.00 -6.34
C PHE A 34 1.06 13.93 -7.49
N ASN A 35 -0.23 13.98 -7.85
CA ASN A 35 -0.72 14.89 -8.89
C ASN A 35 -0.41 16.35 -8.53
N ARG A 36 -0.75 16.78 -7.31
CA ARG A 36 -0.46 18.14 -6.83
C ARG A 36 1.03 18.45 -6.88
N ARG A 37 1.88 17.52 -6.43
CA ARG A 37 3.33 17.74 -6.45
C ARG A 37 3.90 17.80 -7.87
N ILE A 38 3.34 17.02 -8.80
CA ILE A 38 3.72 17.07 -10.22
C ILE A 38 3.37 18.42 -10.84
N GLU A 39 2.19 18.95 -10.51
CA GLU A 39 1.71 20.27 -10.95
C GLU A 39 2.58 21.40 -10.37
N GLU A 40 2.88 21.38 -9.06
CA GLU A 40 3.80 22.34 -8.43
C GLU A 40 5.19 22.36 -9.11
N LEU A 41 5.73 21.19 -9.46
CA LEU A 41 7.03 21.10 -10.16
C LEU A 41 6.93 21.56 -11.61
N GLU A 42 5.76 21.45 -12.23
CA GLU A 42 5.50 21.96 -13.58
C GLU A 42 5.49 23.49 -13.56
N ASP A 43 4.78 24.10 -12.61
CA ASP A 43 4.77 25.54 -12.38
C ASP A 43 6.19 26.06 -12.05
N GLU A 44 6.93 25.38 -11.16
CA GLU A 44 8.29 25.76 -10.78
C GLU A 44 9.21 25.75 -12.02
N LYS A 45 9.09 24.72 -12.86
CA LYS A 45 9.85 24.60 -14.10
C LYS A 45 9.51 25.70 -15.09
N GLU A 46 8.23 26.05 -15.23
CA GLU A 46 7.79 27.14 -16.12
C GLU A 46 8.29 28.50 -15.62
N GLN A 47 8.24 28.75 -14.32
CA GLN A 47 8.79 29.97 -13.72
C GLN A 47 10.30 30.07 -13.93
N MET A 48 11.05 28.97 -13.75
CA MET A 48 12.50 28.94 -14.03
C MET A 48 12.80 29.23 -15.50
N LYS A 49 12.00 28.69 -16.44
CA LYS A 49 12.17 28.98 -17.87
C LYS A 49 11.84 30.42 -18.21
N ALA A 50 10.75 30.96 -17.69
CA ALA A 50 10.32 32.33 -17.97
C ALA A 50 11.29 33.36 -17.38
N SER A 51 11.80 33.14 -16.17
CA SER A 51 12.85 33.97 -15.58
C SER A 51 14.15 33.87 -16.39
N TYR A 52 14.57 32.66 -16.76
CA TYR A 52 15.73 32.45 -17.60
C TYR A 52 15.63 33.18 -18.95
N GLU A 53 14.48 33.12 -19.62
CA GLU A 53 14.26 33.80 -20.91
C GLU A 53 14.24 35.32 -20.78
N ARG A 54 13.68 35.87 -19.69
CA ARG A 54 13.67 37.31 -19.42
C ARG A 54 15.04 37.87 -19.06
N GLU A 55 15.82 37.11 -18.31
CA GLU A 55 17.15 37.48 -17.82
C GLU A 55 18.27 36.98 -18.74
N LYS A 56 17.92 36.49 -19.94
CA LYS A 56 18.88 35.98 -20.91
C LYS A 56 19.70 37.11 -21.53
N ASP A 57 20.76 37.51 -20.83
CA ASP A 57 21.77 38.41 -21.36
C ASP A 57 22.81 37.61 -22.17
N PRO A 58 23.08 37.93 -23.45
CA PRO A 58 24.19 37.35 -24.21
C PRO A 58 25.57 37.58 -23.57
N GLU A 59 25.70 38.57 -22.69
CA GLU A 59 26.94 38.92 -21.97
C GLU A 59 27.03 38.29 -20.56
N LEU A 60 26.00 37.58 -20.10
CA LEU A 60 26.00 36.87 -18.81
C LEU A 60 27.01 35.71 -18.81
N ASP A 61 27.58 35.44 -17.63
CA ASP A 61 28.52 34.34 -17.39
C ASP A 61 27.92 33.00 -17.88
N PRO A 62 28.57 32.28 -18.83
CA PRO A 62 28.15 30.98 -19.30
C PRO A 62 27.95 29.93 -18.18
N GLU A 63 28.61 30.09 -17.04
CA GLU A 63 28.44 29.20 -15.90
C GLU A 63 27.07 29.36 -15.21
N PHE A 64 26.54 30.59 -15.16
CA PHE A 64 25.20 30.87 -14.64
C PHE A 64 24.12 30.23 -15.52
N GLN A 65 24.23 30.35 -16.84
CA GLN A 65 23.29 29.72 -17.79
C GLN A 65 23.22 28.20 -17.59
N ARG A 66 24.39 27.55 -17.51
CA ARG A 66 24.49 26.10 -17.23
C ARG A 66 23.90 25.72 -15.88
N MET A 67 24.01 26.57 -14.86
CA MET A 67 23.43 26.31 -13.55
C MET A 67 21.89 26.27 -13.61
N VAL A 68 21.27 27.22 -14.31
CA VAL A 68 19.82 27.30 -14.48
C VAL A 68 19.30 26.12 -15.31
N GLU A 69 19.98 25.77 -16.40
CA GLU A 69 19.64 24.58 -17.20
C GLU A 69 19.73 23.27 -16.38
N ARG A 70 20.74 23.15 -15.51
CA ARG A 70 20.84 22.02 -14.57
C ARG A 70 19.71 22.02 -13.54
N ALA A 71 19.27 23.18 -13.06
CA ALA A 71 18.13 23.29 -12.14
C ALA A 71 16.83 22.82 -12.81
N ILE A 72 16.55 23.32 -14.01
CA ILE A 72 15.39 22.90 -14.83
C ILE A 72 15.42 21.39 -15.08
N THR A 73 16.59 20.84 -15.40
CA THR A 73 16.77 19.39 -15.61
C THR A 73 16.49 18.58 -14.34
N ARG A 74 16.94 19.05 -13.17
CA ARG A 74 16.65 18.38 -11.88
C ARG A 74 15.15 18.36 -11.58
N VAL A 75 14.45 19.46 -11.80
CA VAL A 75 12.99 19.54 -11.63
C VAL A 75 12.29 18.59 -12.59
N ALA A 76 12.68 18.58 -13.87
CA ALA A 76 12.12 17.67 -14.87
C ALA A 76 12.34 16.18 -14.52
N ASN A 77 13.54 15.82 -14.05
CA ASN A 77 13.84 14.46 -13.59
C ASN A 77 12.97 14.08 -12.40
N LYS A 78 12.82 14.97 -11.42
CA LYS A 78 11.94 14.75 -10.26
C LYS A 78 10.48 14.56 -10.68
N GLN A 79 9.98 15.40 -11.58
CA GLN A 79 8.65 15.28 -12.14
C GLN A 79 8.46 13.91 -12.84
N GLY A 80 9.46 13.45 -13.59
CA GLY A 80 9.46 12.14 -14.24
C GLY A 80 9.40 10.97 -13.26
N GLU A 81 10.19 11.01 -12.18
CA GLU A 81 10.14 10.00 -11.10
C GLU A 81 8.76 9.93 -10.45
N LEU A 82 8.16 11.09 -10.14
CA LEU A 82 6.84 11.15 -9.52
C LEU A 82 5.75 10.63 -10.47
N LYS A 83 5.84 10.92 -11.78
CA LYS A 83 4.93 10.37 -12.79
C LYS A 83 4.99 8.84 -12.83
N LYS A 84 6.18 8.25 -12.83
CA LYS A 84 6.35 6.79 -12.74
C LYS A 84 5.75 6.22 -11.46
N ARG A 85 6.01 6.84 -10.31
CA ARG A 85 5.46 6.36 -9.03
C ARG A 85 3.94 6.47 -8.97
N ARG A 86 3.38 7.52 -9.56
CA ARG A 86 1.92 7.67 -9.74
C ARG A 86 1.36 6.56 -10.61
N GLU A 87 1.99 6.21 -11.73
CA GLU A 87 1.56 5.12 -12.60
C GLU A 87 1.56 3.77 -11.88
N GLU A 88 2.59 3.47 -11.08
CA GLU A 88 2.62 2.27 -10.24
C GLU A 88 1.44 2.20 -9.25
N LEU A 89 1.04 3.34 -8.68
CA LEU A 89 -0.11 3.40 -7.78
C LEU A 89 -1.44 3.21 -8.52
N ILE A 90 -1.54 3.71 -9.75
CA ILE A 90 -2.73 3.48 -10.61
C ILE A 90 -2.85 2.00 -10.95
N ILE A 91 -1.75 1.32 -11.27
CA ILE A 91 -1.75 -0.13 -11.51
C ILE A 91 -2.28 -0.88 -10.28
N LYS A 92 -1.75 -0.57 -9.09
CA LYS A 92 -2.23 -1.18 -7.84
C LYS A 92 -3.70 -0.91 -7.56
N LYS A 93 -4.17 0.29 -7.88
CA LYS A 93 -5.60 0.63 -7.77
C LYS A 93 -6.44 -0.26 -8.67
N ASN A 94 -6.03 -0.44 -9.93
CA ASN A 94 -6.75 -1.30 -10.88
C ASN A 94 -6.74 -2.77 -10.44
N GLU A 95 -5.64 -3.25 -9.85
CA GLU A 95 -5.56 -4.59 -9.26
C GLU A 95 -6.58 -4.75 -8.13
N LEU A 96 -6.66 -3.80 -7.20
CA LEU A 96 -7.67 -3.81 -6.14
C LEU A 96 -9.10 -3.73 -6.65
N GLU A 97 -9.37 -2.94 -7.69
CA GLU A 97 -10.70 -2.91 -8.35
C GLU A 97 -11.05 -4.25 -9.01
N ASN A 98 -10.06 -5.01 -9.45
CA ASN A 98 -10.28 -6.36 -9.96
C ASN A 98 -10.52 -7.36 -8.81
N GLU A 99 -9.76 -7.27 -7.72
CA GLU A 99 -9.98 -8.07 -6.51
C GLU A 99 -11.38 -7.83 -5.92
N GLU A 100 -11.83 -6.58 -5.89
CA GLU A 100 -13.18 -6.20 -5.45
C GLU A 100 -14.27 -6.87 -6.30
N ARG A 101 -14.09 -6.86 -7.62
CA ARG A 101 -14.99 -7.52 -8.57
C ARG A 101 -15.02 -9.02 -8.34
N GLN A 102 -13.87 -9.66 -8.16
CA GLN A 102 -13.78 -11.09 -7.88
C GLN A 102 -14.44 -11.45 -6.55
N LEU A 103 -14.21 -10.65 -5.50
CA LEU A 103 -14.85 -10.82 -4.20
C LEU A 103 -16.37 -10.73 -4.32
N LYS A 104 -16.88 -9.73 -5.06
CA LYS A 104 -18.31 -9.57 -5.29
C LYS A 104 -18.92 -10.79 -5.98
N VAL A 105 -18.30 -11.27 -7.06
CA VAL A 105 -18.75 -12.47 -7.78
C VAL A 105 -18.76 -13.70 -6.85
N MET A 106 -17.73 -13.86 -6.03
CA MET A 106 -17.66 -14.97 -5.08
C MET A 106 -18.75 -14.87 -4.00
N MET A 107 -19.06 -13.67 -3.51
CA MET A 107 -20.13 -13.46 -2.52
C MET A 107 -21.53 -13.67 -3.09
N GLU A 108 -21.73 -13.42 -4.39
CA GLU A 108 -22.99 -13.64 -5.09
C GLU A 108 -23.21 -15.10 -5.49
N HIS A 109 -22.15 -15.93 -5.40
CA HIS A 109 -22.21 -17.34 -5.78
C HIS A 109 -23.09 -18.14 -4.79
N GLU A 110 -23.93 -19.03 -5.32
CA GLU A 110 -24.89 -19.82 -4.54
C GLU A 110 -24.25 -20.61 -3.39
N LYS A 111 -23.04 -21.15 -3.63
CA LYS A 111 -22.28 -21.93 -2.63
C LYS A 111 -21.50 -21.10 -1.60
N TYR A 112 -21.64 -19.78 -1.63
CA TYR A 112 -20.91 -18.89 -0.72
C TYR A 112 -21.21 -19.17 0.77
N PRO A 113 -22.46 -19.42 1.19
CA PRO A 113 -22.77 -19.75 2.58
C PRO A 113 -22.07 -21.04 3.05
N GLU A 114 -22.06 -22.09 2.24
CA GLU A 114 -21.40 -23.36 2.55
C GLU A 114 -19.88 -23.19 2.64
N TRP A 115 -19.30 -22.42 1.70
CA TRP A 115 -17.89 -22.08 1.75
C TRP A 115 -17.54 -21.30 3.02
N LEU A 116 -18.39 -20.37 3.44
CA LEU A 116 -18.22 -19.59 4.67
C LEU A 116 -18.24 -20.48 5.91
N GLU A 117 -19.13 -21.48 5.96
CA GLU A 117 -19.16 -22.46 7.04
C GLU A 117 -17.91 -23.34 7.08
N LEU A 118 -17.43 -23.81 5.93
CA LEU A 118 -16.20 -24.58 5.84
C LEU A 118 -15.00 -23.75 6.31
N LYS A 119 -14.94 -22.47 5.90
CA LYS A 119 -13.93 -21.52 6.37
C LYS A 119 -13.95 -21.39 7.89
N ARG A 120 -15.13 -21.25 8.52
CA ARG A 120 -15.26 -21.21 9.99
C ARG A 120 -14.70 -22.45 10.66
N LYS A 121 -15.04 -23.64 10.13
CA LYS A 121 -14.56 -24.91 10.67
C LYS A 121 -13.03 -24.99 10.59
N ARG A 122 -12.47 -24.56 9.45
CA ARG A 122 -11.02 -24.46 9.25
C ARG A 122 -10.39 -23.48 10.24
N ASP A 123 -10.92 -22.27 10.38
CA ASP A 123 -10.38 -21.22 11.25
C ASP A 123 -10.35 -21.71 12.71
N LYS A 124 -11.45 -22.32 13.19
CA LYS A 124 -11.50 -22.93 14.53
C LYS A 124 -10.50 -24.07 14.72
N ALA A 125 -10.31 -24.91 13.70
CA ALA A 125 -9.34 -26.00 13.77
C ALA A 125 -7.90 -25.48 13.84
N VAL A 126 -7.58 -24.40 13.12
CA VAL A 126 -6.27 -23.73 13.19
C VAL A 126 -6.03 -23.16 14.59
N GLU A 127 -7.01 -22.47 15.16
CA GLU A 127 -6.90 -21.93 16.53
C GLU A 127 -6.66 -23.02 17.57
N GLU A 128 -7.35 -24.16 17.46
CA GLU A 128 -7.15 -25.28 18.39
C GLU A 128 -5.76 -25.89 18.22
N VAL A 129 -5.27 -26.03 17.00
CA VAL A 129 -3.89 -26.50 16.74
C VAL A 129 -2.88 -25.53 17.35
N GLU A 130 -3.04 -24.23 17.14
CA GLU A 130 -2.14 -23.21 17.73
C GLU A 130 -2.17 -23.26 19.28
N ARG A 131 -3.35 -23.47 19.87
CA ARG A 131 -3.51 -23.63 21.32
C ARG A 131 -2.78 -24.89 21.82
N LEU A 132 -2.99 -26.02 21.16
CA LEU A 132 -2.35 -27.29 21.52
C LEU A 132 -0.83 -27.23 21.34
N GLU A 133 -0.34 -26.57 20.28
CA GLU A 133 1.10 -26.33 20.09
C GLU A 133 1.69 -25.47 21.20
N ALA A 134 0.97 -24.42 21.63
CA ALA A 134 1.40 -23.57 22.75
C ALA A 134 1.39 -24.33 24.09
N GLU A 135 0.38 -25.16 24.34
CA GLU A 135 0.31 -26.05 25.50
C GLU A 135 1.46 -27.06 25.50
N MET A 136 1.73 -27.72 24.36
CA MET A 136 2.86 -28.63 24.20
C MET A 136 4.21 -27.93 24.47
N LYS A 137 4.41 -26.71 23.96
CA LYS A 137 5.64 -25.93 24.22
C LYS A 137 5.83 -25.68 25.71
N ARG A 138 4.77 -25.24 26.42
CA ARG A 138 4.82 -25.02 27.87
C ARG A 138 5.11 -26.29 28.66
N LEU A 139 4.49 -27.41 28.28
CA LEU A 139 4.74 -28.70 28.91
C LEU A 139 6.20 -29.15 28.69
N MET A 140 6.73 -29.02 27.47
CA MET A 140 8.14 -29.32 27.20
C MET A 140 9.09 -28.43 28.00
N GLU A 141 8.82 -27.13 28.11
CA GLU A 141 9.60 -26.20 28.92
C GLU A 141 9.60 -26.60 30.41
N SER A 142 8.44 -27.02 30.95
CA SER A 142 8.32 -27.53 32.33
C SER A 142 9.14 -28.80 32.54
N VAL A 143 9.04 -29.78 31.64
CA VAL A 143 9.78 -31.04 31.74
C VAL A 143 11.29 -30.82 31.65
N ILE A 144 11.75 -29.92 30.79
CA ILE A 144 13.17 -29.56 30.69
C ILE A 144 13.66 -28.89 31.97
N PHE A 145 12.85 -28.02 32.58
CA PHE A 145 13.18 -27.37 33.84
C PHE A 145 13.28 -28.37 35.00
N ASP A 146 12.33 -29.31 35.10
CA ASP A 146 12.29 -30.34 36.14
C ASP A 146 13.45 -31.34 36.01
N THR A 147 13.84 -31.67 34.77
CA THR A 147 14.96 -32.59 34.51
C THR A 147 16.35 -31.94 34.67
N ARG A 148 16.47 -30.62 34.54
CA ARG A 148 17.71 -29.87 34.84
C ARG A 148 17.90 -29.52 36.32
N SER A 149 16.84 -29.60 37.13
CA SER A 149 16.85 -29.27 38.56
C SER A 149 17.07 -30.49 39.47
N ARG A 150 17.35 -31.67 38.88
CA ARG A 150 17.83 -32.89 39.55
C ARG A 150 19.28 -33.14 39.19
#